data_AF-A0A816H6D6-F1
#
_entry.id   AF-A0A816H6D6-F1
#
_cell.length_a   1.000
_cell.length_b   1.000
_cell.length_c   1.000
_cell.angle_alpha   90.00
_cell.angle_beta   90.00
_cell.angle_gamma   90.00
#
_symmetry.space_group_name_H-M   'P 1'
#
loop_
_entity.id
_entity.type
_entity.pdbx_description
1 polymer ?
#
loop_
_entity_poly.entity_id
_entity_poly.type
_entity_poly.pdbx_seq_one_letter_code
_entity_poly.pdbx_strand_id
1 'polypeptide(L)'
;MASTVQPSPSNETIPSIGKDTNYETYSLIWLDASIYSEETLDTQEKLRLSINYLRTFDKLDECEKYIRSVSSEDRIVLIISDHFSQQLIPNIHFFRQVSSIYIYCGNKEFHQQWGKQYSKIHGVCNQLNELINRIQFDQSGRRSHEADEALSI
;
A
#
# COMPACT_ATOMS: atom_id res chain seq x y z
N MET A 1 39.06 -54.59 1.75
CA MET A 1 38.02 -53.70 2.31
C MET A 1 38.73 -52.64 3.12
N ALA A 2 38.83 -51.42 2.60
CA ALA A 2 39.40 -50.28 3.28
C ALA A 2 38.57 -49.06 2.88
N SER A 3 37.72 -48.59 3.80
CA SER A 3 36.97 -47.34 3.63
C SER A 3 37.81 -46.22 4.23
N THR A 4 38.36 -45.38 3.37
CA THR A 4 38.98 -44.11 3.77
C THR A 4 37.88 -43.06 3.85
N VAL A 5 37.62 -42.58 5.08
CA VAL A 5 36.77 -41.45 5.40
C VAL A 5 37.43 -40.17 4.85
N GLN A 6 36.70 -39.42 4.02
CA GLN A 6 37.11 -38.07 3.63
C GLN A 6 36.68 -37.05 4.71
N PRO A 7 37.52 -36.06 5.06
CA PRO A 7 37.12 -34.99 5.96
C PRO A 7 36.31 -33.92 5.21
N SER A 8 35.18 -33.50 5.80
CA SER A 8 34.37 -32.37 5.35
C SER A 8 35.10 -31.04 5.61
N PRO A 9 35.14 -30.10 4.65
CA PRO A 9 35.56 -28.74 4.96
C PRO A 9 34.37 -27.78 5.07
N SER A 10 34.50 -26.90 6.06
CA SER A 10 33.97 -25.53 6.14
C SER A 10 32.46 -25.32 6.32
N ASN A 11 32.08 -25.12 7.59
CA ASN A 11 31.03 -24.19 7.99
C ASN A 11 31.35 -22.80 7.39
N GLU A 12 30.76 -22.50 6.23
CA GLU A 12 30.64 -21.12 5.78
C GLU A 12 29.49 -20.49 6.55
N THR A 13 29.84 -19.77 7.62
CA THR A 13 28.94 -18.79 8.24
C THR A 13 28.59 -17.75 7.19
N ILE A 14 27.45 -17.93 6.52
CA ILE A 14 26.88 -16.93 5.63
C ILE A 14 26.68 -15.66 6.47
N PRO A 15 27.25 -14.50 6.08
CA PRO A 15 27.02 -13.26 6.79
C PRO A 15 25.53 -12.96 6.74
N SER A 16 24.92 -12.72 7.91
CA SER A 16 23.54 -12.24 8.00
C SER A 16 23.41 -11.01 7.11
N ILE A 17 22.73 -11.16 5.97
CA ILE A 17 22.35 -10.05 5.12
C ILE A 17 21.45 -9.15 5.96
N GLY A 18 22.04 -8.05 6.40
CA GLY A 18 21.36 -7.02 7.14
C GLY A 18 20.27 -6.40 6.28
N LYS A 19 19.05 -6.44 6.79
CA LYS A 19 18.36 -5.28 7.36
C LYS A 19 16.99 -5.76 7.75
N ASP A 20 16.64 -5.51 9.00
CA ASP A 20 15.30 -5.59 9.55
C ASP A 20 14.36 -4.71 8.72
N THR A 21 13.91 -5.24 7.59
CA THR A 21 12.79 -4.68 6.85
C THR A 21 11.54 -5.24 7.52
N ASN A 22 11.30 -4.76 8.73
CA ASN A 22 10.02 -4.94 9.40
C ASN A 22 9.02 -4.05 8.64
N TYR A 23 8.57 -4.54 7.49
CA TYR A 23 7.48 -3.96 6.72
C TYR A 23 6.21 -4.17 7.55
N GLU A 24 5.65 -3.09 8.08
CA GLU A 24 4.22 -3.12 8.38
C GLU A 24 3.49 -3.66 7.14
N THR A 25 2.79 -4.77 7.31
CA THR A 25 2.15 -5.48 6.21
C THR A 25 0.83 -4.78 5.90
N TYR A 26 0.87 -3.67 5.16
CA TYR A 26 -0.35 -3.06 4.65
C TYR A 26 -0.70 -3.64 3.28
N SER A 27 -2.01 -3.78 3.04
CA SER A 27 -2.55 -4.09 1.72
C SER A 27 -2.75 -2.79 0.95
N LEU A 28 -2.16 -2.70 -0.24
CA LEU A 28 -2.48 -1.63 -1.18
C LEU A 28 -3.64 -2.07 -2.06
N ILE A 29 -4.72 -1.31 -2.04
CA ILE A 29 -5.87 -1.51 -2.91
C ILE A 29 -5.88 -0.40 -3.96
N TRP A 30 -6.12 -0.74 -5.22
CA TRP A 30 -6.37 0.23 -6.26
C TRP A 30 -7.71 -0.06 -6.95
N LEU A 31 -8.66 0.89 -6.83
CA LEU A 31 -9.93 0.87 -7.53
C LEU A 31 -9.92 1.85 -8.71
N ASP A 32 -10.05 1.32 -9.93
CA ASP A 32 -10.08 2.10 -11.16
C ASP A 32 -10.90 1.38 -12.26
N ALA A 33 -11.79 2.09 -12.94
CA ALA A 33 -12.61 1.50 -14.00
C ALA A 33 -11.78 1.09 -15.23
N SER A 34 -10.59 1.67 -15.37
CA SER A 34 -9.69 1.50 -16.52
C SER A 34 -8.46 0.66 -16.19
N ILE A 35 -8.52 -0.16 -15.13
CA ILE A 35 -7.38 -0.92 -14.57
C ILE A 35 -6.73 -1.94 -15.53
N TYR A 36 -7.33 -2.18 -16.70
CA TYR A 36 -6.81 -3.08 -17.74
C TYR A 36 -6.30 -2.34 -18.98
N SER A 37 -6.16 -1.01 -18.93
CA SER A 37 -5.54 -0.20 -20.00
C SER A 37 -4.00 -0.32 -19.99
N GLU A 38 -3.35 -0.11 -21.13
CA GLU A 38 -1.87 -0.20 -21.22
C GLU A 38 -1.15 0.74 -20.23
N GLU A 39 -1.67 1.97 -20.05
CA GLU A 39 -1.13 2.94 -19.10
C GLU A 39 -1.25 2.47 -17.64
N THR A 40 -2.38 1.85 -17.28
CA THR A 40 -2.57 1.31 -15.93
C THR A 40 -1.77 0.05 -15.67
N LEU A 41 -1.46 -0.75 -16.70
CA LEU A 41 -0.60 -1.93 -16.56
C LEU A 41 0.84 -1.56 -16.19
N ASP A 42 1.45 -0.60 -16.89
CA ASP A 42 2.79 -0.08 -16.53
C ASP A 42 2.79 0.51 -15.11
N THR A 43 1.69 1.18 -14.76
CA THR A 43 1.50 1.73 -13.41
C THR A 43 1.43 0.63 -12.34
N GLN A 44 0.69 -0.45 -12.59
CA GLN A 44 0.59 -1.59 -11.67
C GLN A 44 1.95 -2.27 -11.47
N GLU A 45 2.72 -2.47 -12.54
CA GLU A 45 4.06 -3.07 -12.45
C GLU A 45 4.97 -2.24 -11.53
N LYS A 46 5.01 -0.92 -11.73
CA LYS A 46 5.80 -0.02 -10.88
C LYS A 46 5.34 -0.01 -9.42
N LEU A 47 4.02 -0.07 -9.18
CA LEU A 47 3.47 -0.19 -7.83
C LEU A 47 3.84 -1.52 -7.18
N ARG A 48 3.76 -2.64 -7.90
CA ARG A 48 4.15 -3.97 -7.40
C ARG A 48 5.64 -4.06 -7.07
N LEU A 49 6.49 -3.42 -7.85
CA LEU A 49 7.94 -3.34 -7.57
C LEU A 49 8.23 -2.54 -6.29
N SER A 50 7.35 -1.59 -5.96
CA SER A 50 7.52 -0.70 -4.81
C SER A 50 6.83 -1.22 -3.54
N ILE A 51 5.79 -2.06 -3.68
CA ILE A 51 4.85 -2.43 -2.61
C ILE A 51 4.42 -3.90 -2.78
N ASN A 52 4.62 -4.71 -1.73
CA ASN A 52 4.50 -6.19 -1.76
C ASN A 52 3.07 -6.73 -1.99
N TYR A 53 2.01 -5.97 -1.70
CA TYR A 53 0.63 -6.47 -1.72
C TYR A 53 -0.35 -5.53 -2.43
N LEU A 54 -0.24 -5.41 -3.76
CA LEU A 54 -1.21 -4.69 -4.58
C LEU A 54 -2.38 -5.60 -4.98
N ARG A 55 -3.59 -5.19 -4.60
CA ARG A 55 -4.86 -5.74 -5.08
C ARG A 55 -5.61 -4.70 -5.91
N THR A 56 -6.09 -5.09 -7.08
CA THR A 56 -6.83 -4.21 -7.99
C THR A 56 -8.31 -4.58 -8.06
N PHE A 57 -9.16 -3.58 -8.31
CA PHE A 57 -10.58 -3.73 -8.55
C PHE A 57 -11.01 -2.79 -9.67
N ASP A 58 -11.91 -3.25 -10.53
CA ASP A 58 -12.57 -2.45 -11.58
C ASP A 58 -14.02 -2.08 -11.23
N LYS A 59 -14.58 -2.73 -10.20
CA LYS A 59 -15.95 -2.53 -9.73
C LYS A 59 -15.98 -2.03 -8.30
N LEU A 60 -16.80 -1.01 -8.07
CA LEU A 60 -17.00 -0.39 -6.77
C LEU A 60 -17.54 -1.40 -5.74
N ASP A 61 -18.57 -2.16 -6.06
CA ASP A 61 -19.21 -3.09 -5.12
C ASP A 61 -18.26 -4.20 -4.64
N GLU A 62 -17.42 -4.71 -5.54
CA GLU A 62 -16.43 -5.74 -5.22
C GLU A 62 -15.33 -5.18 -4.30
N CYS A 63 -14.87 -3.95 -4.59
CA CYS A 63 -13.90 -3.25 -3.76
C CYS A 63 -14.46 -2.95 -2.36
N GLU A 64 -15.69 -2.42 -2.27
CA GLU A 64 -16.32 -2.10 -1.00
C GLU A 64 -16.54 -3.35 -0.15
N LYS A 65 -17.06 -4.42 -0.77
CA LYS A 65 -17.24 -5.72 -0.11
C LYS A 65 -15.93 -6.26 0.44
N TYR A 66 -14.84 -6.13 -0.31
CA TYR A 66 -13.52 -6.55 0.16
C TYR A 66 -13.08 -5.72 1.37
N ILE A 67 -13.13 -4.39 1.32
CA ILE A 67 -12.73 -3.51 2.43
C ILE A 67 -13.50 -3.86 3.71
N ARG A 68 -14.80 -4.14 3.59
CA ARG A 68 -15.66 -4.55 4.71
C ARG A 68 -15.31 -5.93 5.28
N SER A 69 -14.75 -6.82 4.46
CA SER A 69 -14.38 -8.19 4.87
C SER A 69 -13.01 -8.28 5.55
N VAL A 70 -12.15 -7.27 5.36
CA VAL A 70 -10.83 -7.20 5.97
C VAL A 70 -10.94 -6.88 7.47
N SER A 71 -10.06 -7.47 8.30
CA SER A 71 -10.06 -7.26 9.75
C SER A 71 -9.83 -5.79 10.08
N SER A 72 -10.43 -5.30 11.16
CA SER A 72 -10.17 -3.95 11.67
C SER A 72 -8.75 -3.74 12.19
N GLU A 73 -8.01 -4.83 12.40
CA GLU A 73 -6.60 -4.84 12.80
C GLU A 73 -5.65 -4.72 11.59
N ASP A 74 -6.12 -5.06 10.39
CA ASP A 74 -5.35 -4.94 9.17
C ASP A 74 -5.30 -3.49 8.69
N ARG A 75 -4.28 -3.17 7.89
CA ARG A 75 -4.11 -1.84 7.29
C ARG A 75 -4.29 -1.89 5.78
N ILE A 76 -5.21 -1.07 5.31
CA ILE A 76 -5.47 -0.81 3.91
C ILE A 76 -4.97 0.59 3.57
N VAL A 77 -4.19 0.67 2.50
CA VAL A 77 -3.93 1.90 1.76
C VAL A 77 -4.76 1.83 0.49
N LEU A 78 -5.61 2.83 0.24
CA LEU A 78 -6.49 2.84 -0.92
C LEU A 78 -6.03 3.90 -1.93
N ILE A 79 -5.87 3.48 -3.18
CA ILE A 79 -5.80 4.33 -4.37
C ILE A 79 -7.16 4.25 -5.06
N ILE A 80 -7.75 5.39 -5.38
CA ILE A 80 -9.06 5.44 -6.05
C ILE A 80 -9.05 6.45 -7.20
N SER A 81 -9.66 6.08 -8.32
CA SER A 81 -9.92 7.02 -9.41
C SER A 81 -10.99 8.04 -9.02
N ASP A 82 -10.96 9.20 -9.66
CA ASP A 82 -11.96 10.26 -9.46
C ASP A 82 -13.41 9.75 -9.58
N HIS A 83 -13.69 8.94 -10.59
CA HIS A 83 -15.03 8.43 -10.90
C HIS A 83 -15.69 7.66 -9.75
N PHE A 84 -14.90 6.95 -8.94
CA PHE A 84 -15.41 6.20 -7.79
C PHE A 84 -15.27 6.93 -6.46
N SER A 85 -14.40 7.94 -6.40
CA SER A 85 -14.01 8.62 -5.16
C SER A 85 -15.21 9.15 -4.36
N GLN A 86 -16.14 9.86 -5.02
CA GLN A 86 -17.29 10.46 -4.38
C GLN A 86 -18.31 9.46 -3.86
N GLN A 87 -18.39 8.28 -4.48
CA GLN A 87 -19.36 7.25 -4.09
C GLN A 87 -18.80 6.37 -2.97
N LEU A 88 -17.53 5.93 -3.07
CA LEU A 88 -16.97 4.97 -2.12
C LEU A 88 -16.50 5.62 -0.81
N ILE A 89 -15.82 6.77 -0.87
CA ILE A 89 -15.18 7.37 0.30
C ILE A 89 -16.16 7.64 1.46
N PRO A 90 -17.37 8.20 1.24
CA PRO A 90 -18.36 8.36 2.31
C PRO A 90 -18.71 7.04 3.03
N ASN A 91 -18.65 5.91 2.33
CA ASN A 91 -19.02 4.60 2.87
C ASN A 91 -17.88 3.92 3.63
N ILE A 92 -16.63 4.35 3.44
CA ILE A 92 -15.47 3.64 3.99
C ILE A 92 -14.56 4.49 4.88
N HIS A 93 -14.66 5.82 4.84
CA HIS A 93 -13.70 6.68 5.54
C HIS A 93 -13.68 6.47 7.06
N PHE A 94 -14.77 5.98 7.65
CA PHE A 94 -14.86 5.70 9.08
C PHE A 94 -14.22 4.36 9.48
N PHE A 95 -13.95 3.43 8.55
CA PHE A 95 -13.38 2.13 8.87
C PHE A 95 -11.94 2.23 9.35
N ARG A 96 -11.64 1.66 10.52
CA ARG A 96 -10.29 1.66 11.10
C ARG A 96 -9.25 1.06 10.15
N GLN A 97 -9.60 -0.01 9.45
CA GLN A 97 -8.69 -0.66 8.53
C GLN A 97 -8.30 0.21 7.33
N VAL A 98 -9.12 1.20 6.96
CA VAL A 98 -8.73 2.18 5.94
C VAL A 98 -7.85 3.22 6.61
N SER A 99 -6.55 3.17 6.34
CA SER A 99 -5.53 3.98 7.01
C SER A 99 -5.17 5.25 6.25
N SER A 100 -5.10 5.17 4.92
CA SER A 100 -4.81 6.28 4.00
C SER A 100 -5.57 6.08 2.69
N ILE A 101 -6.04 7.19 2.12
CA ILE A 101 -6.72 7.25 0.83
C ILE A 101 -5.97 8.24 -0.08
N TYR A 102 -5.69 7.83 -1.31
CA TYR A 102 -5.09 8.64 -2.36
C TYR A 102 -6.02 8.66 -3.57
N ILE A 103 -6.33 9.86 -4.07
CA ILE A 103 -7.11 10.01 -5.29
C ILE A 103 -6.11 10.14 -6.44
N TYR A 104 -6.14 9.20 -7.38
CA TYR A 104 -5.31 9.25 -8.58
C TYR A 104 -6.19 9.67 -9.77
N CYS A 105 -5.98 10.89 -10.27
CA CYS A 105 -6.83 11.46 -11.31
C CYS A 105 -6.07 12.43 -12.20
N GLY A 106 -6.48 12.55 -13.47
CA GLY A 106 -5.92 13.54 -14.38
C GLY A 106 -6.19 15.00 -13.97
N ASN A 107 -7.28 15.26 -13.23
CA ASN A 107 -7.71 16.60 -12.82
C ASN A 107 -7.81 16.77 -11.30
N LYS A 108 -6.90 17.55 -10.71
CA LYS A 108 -6.73 17.70 -9.25
C LYS A 108 -7.70 18.67 -8.58
N GLU A 109 -8.15 19.72 -9.26
CA GLU A 109 -8.67 20.93 -8.60
C GLU A 109 -9.93 20.67 -7.76
N PHE A 110 -10.87 19.90 -8.32
CA PHE A 110 -12.11 19.55 -7.63
C PHE A 110 -11.84 18.67 -6.40
N HIS A 111 -11.05 17.60 -6.57
CA HIS A 111 -10.78 16.62 -5.51
C HIS A 111 -9.91 17.16 -4.39
N GLN A 112 -9.10 18.20 -4.65
CA GLN A 112 -8.33 18.87 -3.61
C GLN A 112 -9.20 19.64 -2.62
N GLN A 113 -10.29 20.25 -3.08
CA GLN A 113 -11.23 20.94 -2.18
C GLN A 113 -12.15 19.96 -1.49
N TRP A 114 -12.77 19.07 -2.26
CA TRP A 114 -13.67 18.05 -1.73
C TRP A 114 -12.93 17.11 -0.76
N GLY A 115 -11.68 16.74 -1.04
CA GLY A 115 -10.92 15.81 -0.20
C GLY A 115 -10.61 16.32 1.21
N LYS A 116 -10.56 17.64 1.41
CA LYS A 116 -10.26 18.25 2.73
C LYS A 116 -11.28 17.92 3.81
N GLN A 117 -12.48 17.49 3.45
CA GLN A 117 -13.50 17.09 4.43
C GLN A 117 -13.23 15.70 5.05
N TYR A 118 -12.33 14.90 4.47
CA TYR A 118 -11.99 13.56 4.95
C TYR A 118 -10.52 13.51 5.43
N SER A 119 -10.32 13.32 6.73
CA SER A 119 -8.98 13.30 7.35
C SER A 119 -8.05 12.21 6.80
N LYS A 120 -8.61 11.14 6.22
CA LYS A 120 -7.85 10.03 5.65
C LYS A 120 -7.44 10.23 4.20
N ILE A 121 -7.90 11.29 3.54
CA ILE A 121 -7.41 11.63 2.21
C ILE A 121 -6.07 12.34 2.37
N HIS A 122 -5.01 11.61 2.05
CA HIS A 122 -3.65 12.09 2.21
C HIS A 122 -3.16 12.86 0.99
N GLY A 123 -3.69 12.58 -0.21
CA GLY A 123 -3.29 13.30 -1.41
C GLY A 123 -4.18 13.07 -2.62
N VAL A 124 -4.11 14.03 -3.54
CA VAL A 124 -4.66 13.94 -4.89
C VAL A 124 -3.48 14.04 -5.85
N CYS A 125 -3.20 12.95 -6.57
CA CYS A 125 -2.04 12.80 -7.43
C CYS A 125 -2.49 12.68 -8.89
N ASN A 126 -1.75 13.29 -9.81
CA ASN A 126 -2.00 13.16 -11.26
C ASN A 126 -0.81 12.55 -12.00
N GLN A 127 0.25 12.20 -11.28
CA GLN A 127 1.45 11.57 -11.80
C GLN A 127 1.79 10.35 -10.93
N LEU A 128 2.17 9.26 -11.55
CA LEU A 128 2.50 8.03 -10.85
C LEU A 128 3.64 8.20 -9.84
N ASN A 129 4.72 8.88 -10.23
CA ASN A 129 5.85 9.09 -9.34
C ASN A 129 5.46 9.91 -8.09
N GLU A 130 4.56 10.88 -8.25
CA GLU A 130 4.02 11.64 -7.12
C GLU A 130 3.24 10.71 -6.17
N LEU A 131 2.40 9.83 -6.72
CA LEU A 131 1.62 8.86 -5.95
C LEU A 131 2.52 7.90 -5.17
N ILE A 132 3.49 7.27 -5.83
CA ILE A 132 4.43 6.32 -5.22
C ILE A 132 5.23 7.01 -4.11
N ASN A 133 5.85 8.15 -4.41
CA ASN A 133 6.64 8.89 -3.44
C ASN A 133 5.80 9.30 -2.24
N ARG A 134 4.54 9.71 -2.46
CA ARG A 134 3.66 10.12 -1.37
C ARG A 134 3.27 8.95 -0.48
N ILE A 135 2.89 7.81 -1.06
CA ILE A 135 2.60 6.59 -0.30
C ILE A 135 3.83 6.19 0.53
N GLN A 136 5.00 6.11 -0.09
CA GLN A 136 6.24 5.72 0.59
C GLN A 136 6.61 6.68 1.73
N PHE A 137 6.50 7.99 1.50
CA PHE A 137 6.78 9.00 2.52
C PHE A 137 5.84 8.86 3.72
N ASP A 138 4.53 8.77 3.45
CA ASP A 138 3.53 8.66 4.51
C ASP A 138 3.67 7.36 5.32
N GLN A 139 4.01 6.24 4.67
CA GLN A 139 4.24 4.98 5.39
C GLN A 139 5.56 4.98 6.15
N SER A 140 6.61 5.65 5.66
CA SER A 140 7.89 5.76 6.36
C SER A 140 7.76 6.61 7.63
N GLY A 141 6.99 7.70 7.60
CA GLY A 141 6.79 8.58 8.75
C GLY A 141 5.98 7.95 9.90
N ARG A 142 5.05 7.04 9.59
CA ARG A 142 4.26 6.33 10.61
C ARG A 142 5.12 5.41 11.48
N ARG A 143 6.17 4.80 10.91
CA ARG A 143 7.12 3.93 11.64
C ARG A 143 7.79 4.63 12.82
N SER A 144 8.09 5.92 12.67
CA SER A 144 8.75 6.68 13.72
C SER A 144 7.82 6.98 14.89
N HIS A 145 6.54 7.24 14.63
CA HIS A 145 5.59 7.62 15.67
C HIS A 145 5.06 6.43 16.50
N GLU A 146 4.90 5.26 15.88
CA GLU A 146 4.48 4.03 16.60
C GLU A 146 5.63 3.45 17.45
N ALA A 147 6.88 3.61 17.02
CA ALA A 147 8.06 3.18 17.80
C ALA A 147 8.26 4.02 19.06
N ASP A 148 8.05 5.34 19.00
CA ASP A 148 8.14 6.22 20.18
C ASP A 148 7.00 5.99 21.18
N GLU A 149 5.78 5.67 20.71
CA GLU A 149 4.64 5.38 21.59
C GLU A 149 4.79 4.02 22.29
N ALA A 150 5.33 3.00 21.61
CA ALA A 150 5.60 1.69 22.20
C ALA A 150 6.73 1.68 23.24
N LEU A 151 7.63 2.67 23.21
CA LEU A 151 8.70 2.87 24.20
C LEU A 151 8.26 3.68 25.43
N SER A 152 7.05 4.25 25.39
CA SER A 152 6.51 5.10 26.46
C SER A 152 5.55 4.35 27.41
N ILE A 153 5.46 3.01 27.28
CA ILE A 153 4.61 2.13 28.10
C ILE A 153 5.44 1.25 29.03
#